data_AF-B0CAF7-F1
#
_entry.id   AF-B0CAF7-F1
#
_cell.length_a   1.000
_cell.length_b   1.000
_cell.length_c   1.000
_cell.angle_alpha   90.00
_cell.angle_beta   90.00
_cell.angle_gamma   90.00
#
_symmetry.space_group_name_H-M   'P 1'
#
loop_
_entity.id
_entity.type
_entity.pdbx_description
1 polymer ?
#
loop_
_entity_poly.entity_id
_entity_poly.type
_entity_poly.pdbx_seq_one_letter_code
_entity_poly.pdbx_strand_id
1 'polypeptide(L)'
;MGLVSCDVNGSRRFILFRLTVSDTNPVSANLQTSASPNNQPPNPTKGFSKEFGLAFVTVFLAELGDKTQLSTLLMTAESQSPWIIFLGAAAALVTTSLCGVLIGQWLARRVSESTLNTVTGASLLFIAVLLIWDTVHL
;
A
#
# COMPACT_ATOMS: atom_id res chain seq x y z
N MET A 1 3.93 27.54 -13.91
CA MET A 1 4.90 28.58 -14.31
C MET A 1 6.22 28.30 -13.63
N GLY A 2 7.20 27.73 -14.35
CA GLY A 2 8.56 27.54 -13.82
C GLY A 2 9.36 28.83 -13.97
N LEU A 3 9.99 29.30 -12.89
CA LEU A 3 10.98 30.36 -12.97
C LEU A 3 12.36 29.72 -13.14
N VAL A 4 12.95 29.97 -14.32
CA VAL A 4 14.34 29.64 -14.62
C VAL A 4 15.20 30.68 -13.90
N SER A 5 15.82 30.29 -12.78
CA SER A 5 16.88 31.09 -12.16
C SER A 5 18.23 30.55 -12.61
N CYS A 6 19.02 31.39 -13.28
CA CYS A 6 20.39 31.08 -13.69
C CYS A 6 21.32 31.22 -12.47
N ASP A 7 21.95 30.13 -12.05
CA ASP A 7 23.04 30.14 -11.08
C ASP A 7 24.42 30.24 -11.79
N VAL A 8 25.34 30.96 -11.14
CA VAL A 8 26.60 31.56 -11.62
C VAL A 8 27.72 30.55 -11.93
N ASN A 9 27.41 29.34 -12.41
CA ASN A 9 28.42 28.35 -12.78
C ASN A 9 28.00 27.45 -13.94
N GLY A 10 27.36 27.99 -14.98
CA GLY A 10 27.31 27.42 -16.35
C GLY A 10 26.82 25.97 -16.54
N SER A 11 26.38 25.29 -15.50
CA SER A 11 26.04 23.87 -15.48
C SER A 11 24.53 23.76 -15.41
N ARG A 12 23.90 23.48 -16.55
CA ARG A 12 22.45 23.31 -16.66
C ARG A 12 22.01 22.05 -15.91
N ARG A 13 21.85 22.15 -14.59
CA ARG A 13 21.34 21.07 -13.74
C ARG A 13 19.83 21.20 -13.62
N PHE A 14 19.13 20.21 -14.17
CA PHE A 14 17.69 20.04 -14.07
C PHE A 14 17.36 19.54 -12.66
N ILE A 15 16.96 20.44 -11.76
CA ILE A 15 16.52 20.07 -10.41
C ILE A 15 15.00 19.94 -10.44
N LEU A 16 14.49 18.75 -10.74
CA LEU A 16 13.07 18.45 -10.66
C LEU A 16 12.78 17.68 -9.37
N PHE A 17 12.20 18.38 -8.40
CA PHE A 17 11.29 17.85 -7.37
C PHE A 17 11.76 16.62 -6.57
N ARG A 18 12.89 16.76 -5.86
CA ARG A 18 13.19 15.95 -4.66
C ARG A 18 12.28 16.44 -3.53
N LEU A 19 11.15 15.75 -3.30
CA LEU A 19 10.41 15.84 -2.04
C LEU A 19 11.31 15.28 -0.94
N THR A 20 12.05 16.20 -0.33
CA THR A 20 12.85 15.98 0.86
C THR A 20 11.88 15.83 2.03
N VAL A 21 11.60 14.57 2.39
CA VAL A 21 11.41 14.17 3.80
C VAL A 21 12.76 14.42 4.49
N SER A 22 13.00 15.65 4.91
CA SER A 22 14.08 16.03 5.82
C SER A 22 13.64 17.31 6.52
N ASP A 23 12.92 17.13 7.63
CA ASP A 23 13.35 17.61 8.94
C ASP A 23 12.27 17.32 9.98
N THR A 24 12.46 16.25 10.75
CA THR A 24 12.20 16.24 12.21
C THR A 24 12.99 15.07 12.79
N ASN A 25 14.15 15.40 13.34
CA ASN A 25 14.83 14.57 14.32
C ASN A 25 13.90 14.43 15.55
N PRO A 26 13.69 13.21 16.07
CA PRO A 26 14.15 13.04 17.44
C PRO A 26 15.04 11.81 17.60
N VAL A 27 16.33 12.10 17.74
CA VAL A 27 17.25 11.44 18.64
C VAL A 27 16.51 11.20 19.97
N SER A 28 16.34 9.92 20.32
CA SER A 28 16.08 9.32 21.65
C SER A 28 14.78 8.52 21.79
N ALA A 29 14.85 7.22 21.48
CA ALA A 29 14.37 6.18 22.38
C ALA A 29 15.07 4.87 22.02
N ASN A 30 16.04 4.53 22.85
CA ASN A 30 16.75 3.27 22.86
C ASN A 30 15.74 2.13 23.10
N LEU A 31 15.36 1.39 22.04
CA LEU A 31 14.99 -0.01 22.13
C LEU A 31 16.04 -0.77 21.34
N GLN A 32 17.00 -1.30 22.08
CA GLN A 32 18.05 -2.18 21.61
C GLN A 32 17.47 -3.28 20.71
N THR A 33 17.97 -3.40 19.49
CA THR A 33 18.46 -4.71 19.05
C THR A 33 19.97 -4.60 19.00
N SER A 34 20.55 -5.09 20.09
CA SER A 34 21.97 -5.15 20.37
C SER A 34 22.76 -5.78 19.22
N ALA A 35 23.98 -5.29 19.06
CA ALA A 35 24.97 -5.69 18.10
C ALA A 35 25.17 -7.23 17.96
N SER A 36 25.32 -7.68 16.71
CA SER A 36 26.26 -8.76 16.37
C SER A 36 27.20 -8.25 15.25
N PRO A 37 28.53 -8.22 15.47
CA PRO A 37 29.51 -7.57 14.59
C PRO A 37 30.24 -8.59 13.70
N ASN A 38 30.28 -8.40 12.37
CA ASN A 38 31.49 -8.62 11.56
C ASN A 38 31.29 -8.33 10.07
N ASN A 39 32.37 -7.85 9.47
CA ASN A 39 32.65 -7.60 8.07
C ASN A 39 32.11 -8.64 7.07
N GLN A 40 31.32 -8.18 6.07
CA GLN A 40 31.43 -8.54 4.63
C GLN A 40 30.36 -7.79 3.78
N PRO A 41 30.71 -6.85 2.89
CA PRO A 41 29.90 -6.61 1.68
C PRO A 41 30.34 -7.60 0.59
N PRO A 42 29.54 -7.99 -0.42
CA PRO A 42 28.11 -8.31 -0.51
C PRO A 42 27.90 -9.84 -0.78
N ASN A 43 26.69 -10.38 -0.57
CA ASN A 43 26.27 -11.58 -1.29
C ASN A 43 24.95 -11.34 -2.04
N PRO A 44 25.00 -10.98 -3.35
CA PRO A 44 23.83 -10.76 -4.18
C PRO A 44 23.21 -12.06 -4.70
N THR A 45 23.09 -13.11 -3.86
CA THR A 45 22.50 -14.39 -4.33
C THR A 45 21.47 -15.03 -3.39
N LYS A 46 21.01 -14.36 -2.33
CA LYS A 46 19.87 -14.83 -1.51
C LYS A 46 18.89 -13.71 -1.17
N GLY A 47 18.70 -12.81 -2.13
CA GLY A 47 17.85 -11.62 -2.05
C GLY A 47 16.50 -11.78 -2.76
N PHE A 48 15.94 -12.99 -2.75
CA PHE A 48 14.53 -13.18 -3.11
C PHE A 48 13.73 -13.71 -1.92
N SER A 49 14.27 -14.68 -1.18
CA SER A 49 13.56 -15.29 -0.05
C SER A 49 13.43 -14.36 1.15
N LYS A 50 14.34 -13.40 1.35
CA LYS A 50 14.25 -12.44 2.47
C LYS A 50 13.23 -11.34 2.19
N GLU A 51 13.17 -10.91 0.94
CA GLU A 51 12.33 -9.86 0.39
C GLU A 51 10.90 -10.38 0.24
N PHE A 52 10.75 -11.61 -0.26
CA PHE A 52 9.50 -12.35 -0.22
C PHE A 52 9.06 -12.60 1.22
N GLY A 53 9.96 -13.01 2.12
CA GLY A 53 9.64 -13.22 3.53
C GLY A 53 9.15 -11.94 4.22
N LEU A 54 9.80 -10.81 3.98
CA LEU A 54 9.40 -9.50 4.51
C LEU A 54 8.06 -9.06 3.93
N ALA A 55 7.88 -9.11 2.61
CA ALA A 55 6.61 -8.76 1.97
C ALA A 55 5.47 -9.68 2.42
N PHE A 56 5.71 -10.99 2.49
CA PHE A 56 4.76 -11.97 2.98
C PHE A 56 4.38 -11.67 4.44
N VAL A 57 5.35 -11.48 5.34
CA VAL A 57 5.06 -11.20 6.75
C VAL A 57 4.33 -9.86 6.91
N THR A 58 4.71 -8.81 6.19
CA THR A 58 4.02 -7.51 6.25
C THR A 58 2.58 -7.62 5.75
N VAL A 59 2.35 -8.24 4.60
CA VAL A 59 1.01 -8.44 4.04
C VAL A 59 0.20 -9.39 4.91
N PHE A 60 0.80 -10.49 5.36
CA PHE A 60 0.16 -11.46 6.24
C PHE A 60 -0.22 -10.85 7.59
N LEU A 61 0.59 -9.98 8.19
CA LEU A 61 0.19 -9.25 9.40
C LEU A 61 -0.91 -8.23 9.12
N ALA A 62 -0.91 -7.59 7.95
CA ALA A 62 -1.98 -6.69 7.54
C ALA A 62 -3.30 -7.42 7.23
N GLU A 63 -3.22 -8.66 6.75
CA GLU A 63 -4.35 -9.50 6.31
C GLU A 63 -4.78 -10.56 7.33
N LEU A 64 -3.97 -10.85 8.35
CA LEU A 64 -4.31 -11.85 9.37
C LEU A 64 -5.49 -11.34 10.18
N GLY A 65 -6.63 -12.03 10.01
CA GLY A 65 -7.87 -11.62 10.66
C GLY A 65 -8.59 -10.48 9.94
N ASP A 66 -8.35 -10.30 8.63
CA ASP A 66 -9.25 -9.46 7.85
C ASP A 66 -10.69 -9.95 8.04
N LYS A 67 -11.61 -8.99 8.20
CA LYS A 67 -13.04 -9.24 8.45
C LYS A 67 -13.64 -10.14 7.37
N THR A 68 -13.06 -10.17 6.18
CA THR A 68 -13.45 -11.07 5.09
C THR A 68 -13.20 -12.55 5.42
N GLN A 69 -12.11 -12.89 6.12
CA GLN A 69 -11.83 -14.27 6.55
C GLN A 69 -12.85 -14.75 7.59
N LEU A 70 -13.21 -13.88 8.55
CA LEU A 70 -14.20 -14.16 9.58
C LEU A 70 -15.62 -14.26 8.98
N SER A 71 -15.97 -13.35 8.07
CA SER A 71 -17.24 -13.37 7.33
C SER A 71 -17.43 -14.66 6.53
N THR A 72 -16.38 -15.08 5.82
CA THR A 72 -16.39 -16.34 5.04
C THR A 72 -16.51 -17.55 5.97
N LEU A 73 -15.81 -17.55 7.10
CA LEU A 73 -15.88 -18.63 8.09
C LEU A 73 -17.27 -18.73 8.73
N LEU A 74 -17.88 -17.60 9.12
CA LEU A 74 -19.25 -17.58 9.67
C LEU A 74 -20.28 -18.07 8.66
N MET A 75 -20.19 -17.59 7.41
CA MET A 75 -21.08 -18.02 6.34
C MET A 75 -20.94 -19.53 6.08
N THR A 76 -19.71 -20.04 6.11
CA THR A 76 -19.40 -21.47 5.94
C THR A 76 -19.86 -22.32 7.14
N ALA A 77 -19.78 -21.78 8.36
CA ALA A 77 -20.19 -22.45 9.58
C ALA A 77 -21.71 -22.54 9.74
N GLU A 78 -22.45 -21.57 9.22
CA GLU A 78 -23.93 -21.53 9.28
C GLU A 78 -24.56 -22.38 8.16
N SER A 79 -23.89 -22.52 7.01
CA SER A 79 -24.43 -23.27 5.87
C SER A 79 -24.04 -24.75 5.89
N GLN A 80 -25.02 -25.62 5.64
CA GLN A 80 -24.81 -27.07 5.56
C GLN A 80 -23.98 -27.53 4.34
N SER A 81 -23.66 -26.63 3.40
CA SER A 81 -22.89 -26.94 2.19
C SER A 81 -21.70 -25.97 1.98
N PRO A 82 -20.53 -26.24 2.58
CA PRO A 82 -19.36 -25.35 2.51
C PRO A 82 -18.85 -25.11 1.07
N TRP A 83 -19.07 -26.08 0.17
CA TRP A 83 -18.67 -25.99 -1.23
C TRP A 83 -19.38 -24.89 -2.01
N ILE A 84 -20.65 -24.60 -1.71
CA ILE A 84 -21.43 -23.59 -2.45
C ILE A 84 -20.94 -22.18 -2.13
N ILE A 85 -20.58 -21.93 -0.87
CA ILE A 85 -20.04 -20.63 -0.43
C ILE A 85 -18.66 -20.40 -1.00
N PHE A 86 -17.82 -21.44 -1.03
CA PHE A 86 -16.51 -21.36 -1.68
C PHE A 86 -16.64 -20.97 -3.17
N LEU A 87 -17.53 -21.65 -3.90
CA LEU A 87 -17.79 -21.33 -5.31
C LEU A 87 -18.38 -19.92 -5.49
N GLY A 88 -19.30 -19.52 -4.62
CA GLY A 88 -19.90 -18.19 -4.64
C GLY A 88 -18.89 -17.08 -4.39
N ALA A 89 -18.05 -17.23 -3.36
CA ALA A 89 -16.97 -16.29 -3.04
C ALA A 89 -15.93 -16.23 -4.16
N ALA A 90 -15.51 -17.38 -4.70
CA ALA A 90 -14.59 -17.45 -5.83
C ALA A 90 -15.15 -16.76 -7.08
N ALA A 91 -16.43 -17.02 -7.42
CA ALA A 91 -17.11 -16.37 -8.54
C ALA A 91 -17.25 -14.86 -8.33
N ALA A 92 -17.57 -14.43 -7.11
CA ALA A 92 -17.66 -13.01 -6.75
C ALA A 92 -16.31 -12.30 -6.88
N LEU A 93 -15.22 -12.92 -6.43
CA LEU A 93 -13.85 -12.42 -6.58
C LEU A 93 -13.48 -12.26 -8.05
N VAL A 94 -13.67 -13.31 -8.87
CA VAL A 94 -13.37 -13.26 -10.31
C VAL A 94 -14.19 -12.17 -11.00
N THR A 95 -15.48 -12.09 -10.70
CA THR A 95 -16.38 -11.08 -11.30
C THR A 95 -15.97 -9.67 -10.91
N THR A 96 -15.64 -9.45 -9.63
CA THR A 96 -15.20 -8.14 -9.12
C THR A 96 -13.87 -7.74 -9.73
N SER A 97 -12.90 -8.65 -9.81
CA SER A 97 -11.61 -8.38 -10.46
C SER A 97 -11.79 -8.05 -11.94
N LEU A 98 -12.62 -8.80 -12.67
CA LEU A 98 -12.90 -8.53 -14.08
C LEU A 98 -13.53 -7.14 -14.25
N CYS A 99 -14.54 -6.82 -13.44
CA CYS A 99 -15.21 -5.53 -13.47
C CYS A 99 -14.23 -4.38 -13.13
N GLY A 100 -13.38 -4.58 -12.12
CA GLY A 100 -12.35 -3.62 -11.72
C GLY A 100 -11.31 -3.37 -12.82
N VAL A 101 -10.87 -4.40 -13.53
CA VAL A 101 -9.94 -4.24 -14.67
C VAL A 101 -10.59 -3.49 -15.83
N LEU A 102 -11.85 -3.81 -16.17
CA LEU A 102 -12.57 -3.10 -17.24
C LEU A 102 -12.76 -1.62 -16.92
N ILE A 103 -13.22 -1.31 -15.70
CA ILE A 103 -13.42 0.07 -15.24
C ILE A 103 -12.08 0.79 -15.14
N GLY A 104 -11.06 0.14 -14.55
CA GLY A 104 -9.72 0.70 -14.41
C GLY A 104 -9.07 1.01 -15.75
N GLN A 105 -9.21 0.13 -16.74
CA GLN A 105 -8.70 0.36 -18.10
C GLN A 105 -9.44 1.51 -18.79
N TRP A 106 -10.75 1.60 -18.63
CA TRP A 106 -11.53 2.72 -19.18
C TRP A 106 -11.14 4.05 -18.55
N LEU A 107 -10.96 4.07 -17.23
CA LEU A 107 -10.55 5.25 -16.46
C LEU A 107 -9.13 5.68 -16.83
N ALA A 108 -8.19 4.74 -16.95
CA ALA A 108 -6.80 5.02 -17.33
C ALA A 108 -6.66 5.64 -18.72
N ARG A 109 -7.58 5.35 -19.65
CA ARG A 109 -7.58 5.96 -21.00
C ARG A 109 -8.15 7.39 -21.03
N ARG A 110 -8.98 7.75 -20.06
CA ARG A 110 -9.69 9.04 -20.01
C ARG A 110 -9.05 10.05 -19.05
N VAL A 111 -8.29 9.60 -18.06
CA VAL A 111 -7.87 10.42 -16.91
C VAL A 111 -6.35 10.61 -16.89
N SER A 112 -5.91 11.88 -16.76
CA SER A 112 -4.51 12.25 -16.57
C SER A 112 -3.97 11.76 -15.22
N GLU A 113 -2.71 11.33 -15.17
CA GLU A 113 -2.04 10.80 -13.97
C GLU A 113 -2.15 11.73 -12.76
N SER A 114 -2.14 13.05 -12.99
CA SER A 114 -2.28 14.04 -11.91
C SER A 114 -3.65 13.97 -11.22
N THR A 115 -4.72 13.71 -11.97
CA THR A 115 -6.07 13.61 -11.40
C THR A 115 -6.25 12.32 -10.62
N LEU A 116 -5.68 11.20 -11.11
CA LEU A 116 -5.74 9.92 -10.39
C LEU A 116 -5.05 9.99 -9.02
N ASN A 117 -3.90 10.65 -8.95
CA ASN A 117 -3.18 10.81 -7.69
C ASN A 117 -3.98 11.64 -6.66
N THR A 118 -4.55 12.78 -7.09
CA THR A 118 -5.37 13.62 -6.21
C THR A 118 -6.64 12.90 -5.76
N VAL A 119 -7.34 12.21 -6.68
CA VAL A 119 -8.58 11.48 -6.36
C VAL A 119 -8.32 10.34 -5.39
N THR A 120 -7.24 9.57 -5.60
CA THR A 120 -6.88 8.44 -4.71
C THR A 120 -6.60 8.95 -3.29
N GLY A 121 -5.76 9.99 -3.16
CA GLY A 121 -5.47 10.61 -1.86
C GLY A 121 -6.71 11.21 -1.20
N ALA A 122 -7.57 11.89 -1.96
CA ALA A 122 -8.81 12.46 -1.45
C ALA A 122 -9.80 11.37 -0.99
N SER A 123 -9.93 10.26 -1.74
CA SER A 123 -10.79 9.14 -1.34
C SER A 123 -10.32 8.45 -0.07
N LEU A 124 -9.01 8.27 0.11
CA LEU A 124 -8.44 7.71 1.33
C LEU A 124 -8.69 8.62 2.53
N LEU A 125 -8.46 9.93 2.36
CA LEU A 125 -8.70 10.91 3.43
C LEU A 125 -10.20 10.97 3.77
N PHE A 126 -11.07 10.93 2.78
CA PHE A 126 -12.52 10.91 2.98
C PHE A 126 -12.98 9.68 3.78
N ILE A 127 -12.52 8.48 3.42
CA ILE A 127 -12.84 7.25 4.17
C ILE A 127 -12.29 7.34 5.61
N ALA A 128 -11.08 7.85 5.80
CA ALA A 128 -10.49 8.02 7.13
C ALA A 128 -11.31 8.95 8.03
N VAL A 129 -11.76 10.10 7.50
CA VAL A 129 -12.61 11.05 8.22
C VAL A 129 -13.96 10.43 8.57
N LEU A 130 -14.59 9.72 7.62
CA LEU A 130 -15.85 9.02 7.87
C LEU A 130 -15.73 7.99 9.00
N LEU A 131 -14.64 7.20 9.01
CA LEU A 131 -14.41 6.19 10.04
C LEU A 131 -14.19 6.83 11.42
N ILE A 132 -13.44 7.94 11.48
CA ILE A 132 -13.25 8.72 12.72
C ILE A 132 -14.59 9.25 13.24
N TRP A 133 -15.43 9.78 12.35
CA TRP A 133 -16.71 10.36 12.71
C TRP A 133 -17.67 9.29 13.24
N ASP A 134 -17.78 8.17 12.53
CA ASP A 134 -18.56 7.01 12.96
C ASP A 134 -18.10 6.54 14.34
N THR A 135 -16.79 6.38 14.54
CA THR A 135 -16.22 5.96 15.84
C THR A 135 -16.51 6.95 16.99
N VAL A 136 -16.58 8.25 16.72
CA VAL A 136 -16.84 9.28 17.73
C VAL A 136 -18.33 9.43 18.05
N HIS A 137 -19.20 9.09 17.10
CA HIS A 137 -20.66 9.15 17.26
C HIS A 137 -21.33 7.82 17.63
N LEU A 138 -20.58 6.72 17.70
CA LEU A 138 -20.98 5.44 18.30
C LEU A 138 -20.79 5.45 19.82
#